data_AF-A0AAX4JLA2-F1
#
_entry.id   AF-A0AAX4JLA2-F1
#
_cell.length_a   1.000
_cell.length_b   1.000
_cell.length_c   1.000
_cell.angle_alpha   90.00
_cell.angle_beta   90.00
_cell.angle_gamma   90.00
#
_symmetry.space_group_name_H-M   'P 1'
#
loop_
_entity.id
_entity.type
_entity.pdbx_description
1 polymer ?
#
loop_
_entity_poly.entity_id
_entity_poly.type
_entity_poly.pdbx_seq_one_letter_code
_entity_poly.pdbx_strand_id
1 'polypeptide(L)'
;MSGQKQPVVGIIGMGDMGRMYAKRLKAGGVDSIYVCDKPESYETLQKEFEGTGIIPLPNGHSVSRLSDFIIYSVEAAALTAVVREYGPSTKIGAVVAGQTSVKAPEKEAFENYLPEDVGITSVHSLHGPTVTTEGQPLIIIHHRGPESNIKMVEDVFRSFKSRYVYLSYEEHDEVTANTQAVTHAAFLSMGTAWKNSSSYPWETARYVSGIEVVKVNITLRIYSAKWHVYAGLALLNPSAKIQIQQYSKSVTELFKLMVENKQKELQDRVWESREKVFGWKKNQDPPSSSSSSTSSSSSSSSENHQIRDPILLSEKILDEFSLGGSSNLNSSSSSSSPSNEGVNVNSSTPNSHLSLLAMVDCWSKLGIRPYEHLTVAGTPVFMLWIGVAEYLFRSTSLLSSAIQAALSDRIHRPDDIEFVVAARGWSECISFGNFDLYQKRFEETSNFFSPRFEEATKLGGRMIKAIQDMQAGKKTNGEPNVQ
;
A
#
# COMPACT_ATOMS: atom_id res chain seq x y z
N MET A 1 12.18 12.97 40.75
CA MET A 1 11.84 12.20 39.54
C MET A 1 11.52 10.79 40.01
N SER A 2 10.26 10.39 39.95
CA SER A 2 9.75 9.13 40.52
C SER A 2 10.46 7.92 39.93
N GLY A 3 11.05 7.08 40.77
CA GLY A 3 11.77 5.85 40.42
C GLY A 3 10.86 4.72 39.90
N GLN A 4 10.15 4.95 38.79
CA GLN A 4 9.58 3.86 38.00
C GLN A 4 10.71 3.20 37.20
N LYS A 5 10.97 1.93 37.49
CA LYS A 5 11.88 1.09 36.71
C LYS A 5 11.37 1.02 35.27
N GLN A 6 12.21 1.37 34.29
CA GLN A 6 11.88 1.24 32.87
C GLN A 6 11.51 -0.22 32.54
N PRO A 7 10.53 -0.48 31.65
CA PRO A 7 10.20 -1.83 31.22
C PRO A 7 11.36 -2.45 30.44
N VAL A 8 11.66 -3.72 30.72
CA VAL A 8 12.57 -4.52 29.90
C VAL A 8 11.86 -4.92 28.61
N VAL A 9 12.47 -4.64 27.45
CA VAL A 9 11.88 -4.94 26.15
C VAL A 9 12.50 -6.19 25.54
N GLY A 10 11.66 -7.12 25.08
CA GLY A 10 12.04 -8.32 24.33
C GLY A 10 11.58 -8.22 22.88
N ILE A 11 12.43 -8.61 21.93
CA ILE A 11 12.05 -8.71 20.51
C ILE A 11 12.37 -10.12 20.01
N ILE A 12 11.33 -10.82 19.53
CA ILE A 12 11.45 -12.17 18.95
C ILE A 12 11.26 -12.03 17.44
N GLY A 13 12.32 -12.31 16.69
CA GLY A 13 12.40 -12.06 15.25
C GLY A 13 13.20 -10.80 14.95
N MET A 14 14.39 -10.98 14.37
CA MET A 14 15.35 -9.93 14.05
C MET A 14 15.50 -9.78 12.54
N GLY A 15 14.39 -9.83 11.80
CA GLY A 15 14.34 -9.35 10.41
C GLY A 15 14.56 -7.83 10.31
N ASP A 16 14.31 -7.25 9.15
CA ASP A 16 14.55 -5.82 8.90
C ASP A 16 13.77 -4.92 9.89
N MET A 17 12.52 -5.27 10.20
CA MET A 17 11.68 -4.54 11.16
C MET A 17 12.13 -4.72 12.62
N GLY A 18 12.44 -5.96 13.04
CA GLY A 18 12.93 -6.25 14.39
C GLY A 18 14.24 -5.51 14.70
N ARG A 19 15.18 -5.51 13.74
CA ARG A 19 16.42 -4.71 13.83
C ARG A 19 16.15 -3.22 13.94
N MET A 20 15.22 -2.70 13.14
CA MET A 20 14.83 -1.29 13.19
C MET A 20 14.25 -0.92 14.56
N TYR A 21 13.38 -1.76 15.11
CA TYR A 21 12.80 -1.56 16.44
C TYR A 21 13.88 -1.57 17.53
N ALA A 22 14.72 -2.61 17.56
CA ALA A 22 15.78 -2.73 18.56
C ALA A 22 16.70 -1.50 18.58
N LYS A 23 17.17 -1.06 17.40
CA LYS A 23 18.07 0.08 17.25
C LYS A 23 17.41 1.40 17.66
N ARG A 24 16.15 1.63 17.26
CA ARG A 24 15.43 2.88 17.60
C ARG A 24 15.05 2.94 19.07
N LEU A 25 14.58 1.84 19.65
CA LEU A 25 14.30 1.77 21.08
C LEU A 25 15.56 2.02 21.91
N LYS A 26 16.71 1.46 21.51
CA LYS A 26 17.98 1.73 22.18
C LYS A 26 18.40 3.20 22.08
N ALA A 27 18.32 3.78 20.88
CA ALA A 27 18.58 5.21 20.66
C ALA A 27 17.60 6.12 21.43
N GLY A 28 16.39 5.63 21.68
CA GLY A 28 15.35 6.25 22.50
C GLY A 28 15.58 6.16 24.01
N GLY A 29 16.67 5.53 24.46
CA GLY A 29 17.02 5.41 25.87
C GLY A 29 16.37 4.24 26.59
N VAL A 30 15.92 3.20 25.88
CA VAL A 30 15.52 1.94 26.54
C VAL A 30 16.77 1.21 27.03
N ASP A 31 16.86 1.01 28.34
CA ASP A 31 18.08 0.51 28.99
C ASP A 31 18.34 -0.97 28.67
N SER A 32 17.32 -1.81 28.85
CA SER A 32 17.41 -3.28 28.73
C SER A 32 16.60 -3.80 27.56
N ILE A 33 17.29 -4.23 26.50
CA ILE A 33 16.68 -4.82 25.31
C ILE A 33 17.27 -6.21 25.08
N TYR A 34 16.42 -7.23 25.14
CA TYR A 34 16.76 -8.61 24.80
C TYR A 34 16.19 -8.98 23.43
N VAL A 35 16.99 -9.63 22.60
CA VAL A 35 16.57 -10.00 21.24
C VAL A 35 16.87 -11.46 20.95
N CYS A 36 16.09 -12.10 20.10
CA CYS A 36 16.45 -13.39 19.51
C CYS A 36 15.90 -13.51 18.09
N ASP A 37 16.45 -14.45 17.33
CA ASP A 37 15.93 -14.92 16.05
C ASP A 37 16.03 -16.45 16.05
N LYS A 38 16.01 -17.09 14.88
CA LYS A 38 16.26 -18.52 14.74
C LYS A 38 17.58 -18.92 15.42
N PRO A 39 17.65 -20.10 16.08
CA PRO A 39 18.83 -20.52 16.84
C PRO A 39 20.15 -20.45 16.06
N GLU A 40 20.12 -20.78 14.77
CA GLU A 40 21.28 -20.72 13.87
C GLU A 40 21.83 -19.29 13.66
N SER A 41 21.01 -18.25 13.89
CA SER A 41 21.42 -16.85 13.76
C SER A 41 22.06 -16.28 15.02
N TYR A 42 22.10 -17.04 16.13
CA TYR A 42 22.50 -16.53 17.44
C TYR A 42 23.91 -15.94 17.45
N GLU A 43 24.91 -16.67 16.95
CA GLU A 43 26.30 -16.19 16.92
C GLU A 43 26.47 -14.94 16.05
N THR A 44 25.74 -14.87 14.94
CA THR A 44 25.73 -13.69 14.06
C THR A 44 25.14 -12.49 14.76
N LEU A 45 24.02 -12.66 15.49
CA LEU A 45 23.40 -11.59 16.25
C LEU A 45 24.30 -11.09 17.39
N GLN A 46 25.01 -11.99 18.08
CA GLN A 46 25.97 -11.60 19.12
C GLN A 46 27.04 -10.65 18.57
N LYS A 47 27.61 -10.99 17.40
CA LYS A 47 28.57 -10.12 16.70
C LYS A 47 27.93 -8.82 16.22
N GLU A 48 26.70 -8.87 15.70
CA GLU A 48 25.99 -7.69 15.17
C GLU A 48 25.74 -6.63 16.26
N PHE A 49 25.39 -7.07 17.47
CA PHE A 49 24.99 -6.18 18.57
C PHE A 49 26.06 -6.01 19.66
N GLU A 50 27.29 -6.45 19.39
CA GLU A 50 28.42 -6.25 20.30
C GLU A 50 28.64 -4.75 20.55
N GLY A 51 28.72 -4.36 21.83
CA GLY A 51 28.94 -2.97 22.24
C GLY A 51 27.74 -2.02 22.06
N THR A 52 26.60 -2.48 21.51
CA THR A 52 25.42 -1.60 21.32
C THR A 52 24.51 -1.54 22.54
N GLY A 53 24.72 -2.43 23.53
CA GLY A 53 23.85 -2.57 24.70
C GLY A 53 22.48 -3.19 24.40
N ILE A 54 22.34 -3.84 23.23
CA ILE A 54 21.24 -4.76 22.89
C ILE A 54 21.80 -6.16 23.14
N ILE A 55 21.05 -7.04 23.78
CA ILE A 55 21.56 -8.33 24.28
C ILE A 55 20.88 -9.48 23.54
N PRO A 56 21.57 -10.13 22.58
CA PRO A 56 21.07 -11.33 21.94
C PRO A 56 21.00 -12.51 22.92
N LEU A 57 19.89 -13.23 22.88
CA LEU A 57 19.64 -14.45 23.64
C LEU A 57 19.42 -15.66 22.70
N PRO A 58 19.65 -16.90 23.16
CA PRO A 58 19.62 -18.07 22.29
C PRO A 58 18.27 -18.38 21.63
N ASN A 59 17.16 -18.03 22.29
CA ASN A 59 15.81 -18.31 21.81
C ASN A 59 14.74 -17.44 22.49
N GLY A 60 13.49 -17.59 22.02
CA GLY A 60 12.35 -16.83 22.52
C GLY A 60 11.95 -17.16 23.95
N HIS A 61 12.25 -18.35 24.48
CA HIS A 61 11.98 -18.66 25.90
C HIS A 61 12.77 -17.73 26.83
N SER A 62 14.05 -17.47 26.53
CA SER A 62 14.88 -16.58 27.33
C SER A 62 14.41 -15.13 27.24
N VAL A 63 14.05 -14.67 26.03
CA VAL A 63 13.50 -13.31 25.82
C VAL A 63 12.18 -13.15 26.59
N SER A 64 11.24 -14.06 26.41
CA SER A 64 9.91 -14.01 27.04
C SER A 64 9.95 -13.98 28.57
N ARG A 65 10.92 -14.66 29.20
CA ARG A 65 11.03 -14.74 30.66
C ARG A 65 11.65 -13.51 31.31
N LEU A 66 12.48 -12.77 30.58
CA LEU A 66 13.22 -11.62 31.11
C LEU A 66 12.50 -10.29 30.88
N SER A 67 11.64 -10.22 29.87
CA SER A 67 11.03 -8.98 29.40
C SER A 67 9.68 -8.67 30.05
N ASP A 68 9.44 -7.38 30.28
CA ASP A 68 8.15 -6.83 30.71
C ASP A 68 7.24 -6.52 29.51
N PHE A 69 7.84 -6.22 28.35
CA PHE A 69 7.15 -6.02 27.08
C PHE A 69 7.81 -6.84 25.97
N ILE A 70 7.08 -7.75 25.33
CA ILE A 70 7.58 -8.66 24.30
C ILE A 70 6.96 -8.31 22.95
N ILE A 71 7.78 -8.17 21.91
CA ILE A 71 7.35 -7.88 20.55
C ILE A 71 7.70 -9.07 19.64
N TYR A 72 6.70 -9.74 19.09
CA TYR A 72 6.88 -10.72 18.02
C TYR A 72 6.99 -10.00 16.66
N SER A 73 8.19 -9.92 16.11
CA SER A 73 8.50 -9.34 14.79
C SER A 73 8.94 -10.43 13.81
N VAL A 74 8.06 -11.42 13.63
CA VAL A 74 8.22 -12.54 12.69
C VAL A 74 7.22 -12.42 11.54
N GLU A 75 7.43 -13.19 10.49
CA GLU A 75 6.47 -13.29 9.38
C GLU A 75 5.13 -13.83 9.87
N ALA A 76 4.02 -13.31 9.33
CA ALA A 76 2.67 -13.70 9.74
C ALA A 76 2.43 -15.21 9.61
N ALA A 77 3.03 -15.86 8.61
CA ALA A 77 2.94 -17.32 8.42
C ALA A 77 3.67 -18.12 9.51
N ALA A 78 4.72 -17.58 10.11
CA ALA A 78 5.49 -18.23 11.17
C ALA A 78 4.94 -17.93 12.58
N LEU A 79 4.17 -16.84 12.72
CA LEU A 79 3.73 -16.31 14.01
C LEU A 79 3.08 -17.36 14.91
N THR A 80 2.09 -18.11 14.40
CA THR A 80 1.37 -19.10 15.21
C THR A 80 2.29 -20.17 15.78
N ALA A 81 3.27 -20.64 15.00
CA ALA A 81 4.24 -21.64 15.47
C ALA A 81 5.17 -21.06 16.54
N VAL A 82 5.67 -19.84 16.31
CA VAL A 82 6.59 -19.15 17.22
C VAL A 82 5.91 -18.78 18.54
N VAL A 83 4.66 -18.31 18.51
CA VAL A 83 3.88 -18.01 19.72
C VAL A 83 3.51 -19.30 20.46
N ARG A 84 3.16 -20.38 19.76
CA ARG A 84 2.92 -21.70 20.40
C ARG A 84 4.15 -22.17 21.17
N GLU A 85 5.33 -21.97 20.62
CA GLU A 85 6.60 -22.39 21.24
C GLU A 85 6.98 -21.49 22.41
N TYR A 86 7.03 -20.16 22.21
CA TYR A 86 7.61 -19.23 23.18
C TYR A 86 6.58 -18.49 24.06
N GLY A 87 5.33 -18.43 23.65
CA GLY A 87 4.22 -17.77 24.35
C GLY A 87 4.01 -18.27 25.79
N PRO A 88 4.02 -19.58 26.06
CA PRO A 88 3.87 -20.12 27.41
C PRO A 88 5.00 -19.72 28.39
N SER A 89 6.13 -19.23 27.88
CA SER A 89 7.26 -18.77 28.69
C SER A 89 7.20 -17.28 29.05
N THR A 90 6.13 -16.60 28.65
CA THR A 90 5.95 -15.16 28.94
C THR A 90 5.89 -14.92 30.45
N LYS A 91 6.66 -13.93 30.90
CA LYS A 91 6.68 -13.50 32.30
C LYS A 91 5.28 -13.09 32.77
N ILE A 92 4.91 -13.48 33.99
CA ILE A 92 3.66 -13.12 34.65
C ILE A 92 3.47 -11.60 34.64
N GLY A 93 2.31 -11.13 34.18
CA GLY A 93 1.96 -9.71 34.12
C GLY A 93 2.69 -8.92 33.03
N ALA A 94 3.50 -9.56 32.17
CA ALA A 94 4.10 -8.91 31.02
C ALA A 94 3.06 -8.58 29.94
N VAL A 95 3.43 -7.69 29.03
CA VAL A 95 2.61 -7.31 27.87
C VAL A 95 3.22 -7.89 26.60
N VAL A 96 2.40 -8.50 25.77
CA VAL A 96 2.80 -9.05 24.47
C VAL A 96 2.19 -8.22 23.34
N ALA A 97 3.02 -7.92 22.36
CA ALA A 97 2.63 -7.30 21.09
C ALA A 97 3.09 -8.17 19.94
N GLY A 98 2.30 -8.23 18.88
CA GLY A 98 2.82 -8.58 17.57
C GLY A 98 3.09 -7.33 16.75
N GLN A 99 4.08 -7.42 15.87
CA GLN A 99 4.35 -6.45 14.82
C GLN A 99 4.24 -7.14 13.45
N THR A 100 3.07 -7.67 13.17
CA THR A 100 2.74 -8.33 11.90
C THR A 100 1.90 -7.44 10.99
N SER A 101 1.81 -7.77 9.70
CA SER A 101 1.01 -6.98 8.75
C SER A 101 -0.48 -7.34 8.75
N VAL A 102 -0.87 -8.48 9.33
CA VAL A 102 -2.26 -8.97 9.40
C VAL A 102 -2.55 -9.43 10.82
N LYS A 103 -3.66 -8.97 11.37
CA LYS A 103 -3.94 -9.05 12.80
C LYS A 103 -4.82 -10.24 13.18
N ALA A 104 -5.66 -10.76 12.27
CA ALA A 104 -6.46 -11.97 12.52
C ALA A 104 -5.66 -13.20 13.00
N PRO A 105 -4.60 -13.67 12.30
CA PRO A 105 -3.82 -14.83 12.77
C PRO A 105 -3.01 -14.51 14.04
N GLU A 106 -2.68 -13.25 14.26
CA GLU A 106 -2.02 -12.78 15.47
C GLU A 106 -2.93 -12.86 16.70
N LYS A 107 -4.17 -12.38 16.57
CA LYS A 107 -5.20 -12.53 17.60
C LYS A 107 -5.40 -13.98 17.98
N GLU A 108 -5.63 -14.84 16.99
CA GLU A 108 -5.85 -16.27 17.21
C GLU A 108 -4.65 -16.94 17.89
N ALA A 109 -3.42 -16.63 17.46
CA ALA A 109 -2.23 -17.18 18.09
C ALA A 109 -2.09 -16.72 19.55
N PHE A 110 -2.37 -15.44 19.82
CA PHE A 110 -2.26 -14.88 21.17
C PHE A 110 -3.35 -15.39 22.10
N GLU A 111 -4.60 -15.48 21.65
CA GLU A 111 -5.71 -16.04 22.44
C GLU A 111 -5.48 -17.52 22.79
N ASN A 112 -4.89 -18.30 21.87
CA ASN A 112 -4.70 -19.74 22.07
C ASN A 112 -3.46 -20.12 22.90
N TYR A 113 -2.38 -19.33 22.82
CA TYR A 113 -1.06 -19.77 23.32
C TYR A 113 -0.42 -18.84 24.35
N LEU A 114 -0.98 -17.65 24.60
CA LEU A 114 -0.51 -16.80 25.69
C LEU A 114 -1.26 -17.11 27.00
N PRO A 115 -0.56 -17.23 28.14
CA PRO A 115 -1.18 -17.39 29.46
C PRO A 115 -2.24 -16.32 29.77
N GLU A 116 -3.23 -16.62 30.62
CA GLU A 116 -4.32 -15.67 30.94
C GLU A 116 -3.83 -14.44 31.73
N ASP A 117 -2.70 -14.56 32.43
CA ASP A 117 -2.11 -13.54 33.30
C ASP A 117 -1.18 -12.56 32.57
N VAL A 118 -1.15 -12.59 31.22
CA VAL A 118 -0.37 -11.64 30.40
C VAL A 118 -1.27 -10.69 29.62
N GLY A 119 -0.84 -9.43 29.51
CA GLY A 119 -1.50 -8.42 28.69
C GLY A 119 -1.24 -8.60 27.19
N ILE A 120 -2.17 -8.17 26.35
CA ILE A 120 -2.04 -8.15 24.90
C ILE A 120 -2.29 -6.72 24.41
N THR A 121 -1.25 -6.07 23.90
CA THR A 121 -1.32 -4.73 23.31
C THR A 121 -0.42 -4.68 22.09
N SER A 122 -0.99 -5.06 20.95
CA SER A 122 -0.25 -5.17 19.69
C SER A 122 0.03 -3.84 19.03
N VAL A 123 0.99 -3.86 18.10
CA VAL A 123 1.38 -2.67 17.36
C VAL A 123 1.44 -2.93 15.85
N HIS A 124 1.36 -1.87 15.04
CA HIS A 124 1.71 -1.93 13.62
C HIS A 124 2.30 -0.62 13.12
N SER A 125 3.62 -0.58 12.88
CA SER A 125 4.21 0.47 12.04
C SER A 125 3.76 0.26 10.60
N LEU A 126 2.98 1.19 10.06
CA LEU A 126 2.53 1.16 8.65
C LEU A 126 3.58 1.68 7.67
N HIS A 127 4.85 1.57 8.02
CA HIS A 127 5.97 1.99 7.20
C HIS A 127 7.05 0.91 7.17
N GLY A 128 7.84 0.91 6.10
CA GLY A 128 8.98 0.01 5.97
C GLY A 128 10.13 0.37 6.92
N PRO A 129 11.10 -0.54 7.10
CA PRO A 129 12.22 -0.37 8.04
C PRO A 129 13.15 0.79 7.69
N THR A 130 13.22 1.17 6.40
CA THR A 130 14.07 2.26 5.89
C THR A 130 13.40 3.63 5.93
N VAL A 131 12.11 3.69 6.27
CA VAL A 131 11.34 4.94 6.33
C VAL A 131 11.51 5.58 7.72
N THR A 132 11.49 6.91 7.77
CA THR A 132 11.43 7.63 9.06
C THR A 132 10.14 7.25 9.80
N THR A 133 10.21 7.12 11.12
CA THR A 133 9.05 6.85 11.97
C THR A 133 8.25 8.11 12.30
N GLU A 134 8.89 9.28 12.20
CA GLU A 134 8.34 10.55 12.64
C GLU A 134 7.11 10.94 11.80
N GLY A 135 6.00 11.20 12.49
CA GLY A 135 4.70 11.51 11.89
C GLY A 135 4.03 10.33 11.17
N GLN A 136 4.70 9.19 11.02
CA GLN A 136 4.09 8.00 10.43
C GLN A 136 3.11 7.33 11.40
N PRO A 137 2.04 6.72 10.90
CA PRO A 137 1.09 6.02 11.76
C PRO A 137 1.72 4.77 12.39
N LEU A 138 1.58 4.67 13.72
CA LEU A 138 1.81 3.47 14.51
C LEU A 138 0.46 3.05 15.10
N ILE A 139 -0.09 1.94 14.62
CA ILE A 139 -1.32 1.39 15.17
C ILE A 139 -1.03 0.78 16.53
N ILE A 140 -1.90 1.01 17.51
CA ILE A 140 -1.91 0.35 18.82
C ILE A 140 -3.25 -0.36 18.99
N ILE A 141 -3.21 -1.65 19.33
CA ILE A 141 -4.39 -2.51 19.48
C ILE A 141 -4.40 -3.07 20.88
N HIS A 142 -5.20 -2.48 21.77
CA HIS A 142 -5.42 -2.98 23.12
C HIS A 142 -6.49 -4.08 23.10
N HIS A 143 -6.14 -5.28 23.54
CA HIS A 143 -7.03 -6.44 23.47
C HIS A 143 -7.23 -7.15 24.81
N ARG A 144 -6.18 -7.24 25.64
CA ARG A 144 -6.28 -7.88 26.96
C ARG A 144 -5.40 -7.16 28.00
N GLY A 145 -5.91 -7.04 29.22
CA GLY A 145 -5.20 -6.44 30.35
C GLY A 145 -5.67 -5.02 30.69
N PRO A 146 -5.00 -4.35 31.65
CA PRO A 146 -5.37 -3.01 32.10
C PRO A 146 -4.90 -1.92 31.11
N GLU A 147 -5.57 -0.75 31.12
CA GLU A 147 -5.22 0.41 30.30
C GLU A 147 -3.77 0.90 30.51
N SER A 148 -3.16 0.60 31.66
CA SER A 148 -1.74 0.89 31.91
C SER A 148 -0.81 0.24 30.88
N ASN A 149 -1.24 -0.85 30.23
CA ASN A 149 -0.51 -1.49 29.14
C ASN A 149 -0.38 -0.56 27.92
N ILE A 150 -1.45 0.17 27.59
CA ILE A 150 -1.44 1.15 26.49
C ILE A 150 -0.41 2.22 26.78
N LYS A 151 -0.44 2.79 27.99
CA LYS A 151 0.52 3.82 28.42
C LYS A 151 1.96 3.32 28.38
N MET A 152 2.21 2.08 28.82
CA MET A 152 3.54 1.46 28.72
C MET A 152 4.01 1.38 27.27
N VAL A 153 3.15 0.90 26.36
CA VAL A 153 3.48 0.80 24.92
C VAL A 153 3.76 2.19 24.33
N GLU A 154 2.93 3.18 24.63
CA GLU A 154 3.14 4.57 24.20
C GLU A 154 4.45 5.16 24.72
N ASP A 155 4.82 4.88 25.97
CA ASP A 155 6.06 5.33 26.59
C ASP A 155 7.28 4.68 25.93
N VAL A 156 7.23 3.37 25.65
CA VAL A 156 8.29 2.63 24.95
C VAL A 156 8.50 3.17 23.54
N PHE A 157 7.41 3.40 22.80
CA PHE A 157 7.47 3.90 21.42
C PHE A 157 7.60 5.42 21.30
N ARG A 158 7.64 6.18 22.42
CA ARG A 158 7.72 7.65 22.38
C ARG A 158 8.87 8.17 21.52
N SER A 159 10.00 7.47 21.52
CA SER A 159 11.19 7.82 20.73
C SER A 159 10.97 7.76 19.21
N PHE A 160 9.95 7.04 18.74
CA PHE A 160 9.63 6.93 17.32
C PHE A 160 9.00 8.21 16.77
N LYS A 161 8.39 9.03 17.64
CA LYS A 161 7.60 10.22 17.24
C LYS A 161 6.52 9.90 16.20
N SER A 162 6.01 8.67 16.23
CA SER A 162 4.91 8.23 15.39
C SER A 162 3.61 8.90 15.82
N ARG A 163 2.66 9.00 14.88
CA ARG A 163 1.28 9.34 15.20
C ARG A 163 0.56 8.08 15.64
N TYR A 164 0.14 8.01 16.90
CA TYR A 164 -0.60 6.85 17.40
C TYR A 164 -2.02 6.82 16.86
N VAL A 165 -2.45 5.62 16.48
CA VAL A 165 -3.79 5.34 15.97
C VAL A 165 -4.29 4.10 16.70
N TYR A 166 -5.49 4.18 17.29
CA TYR A 166 -6.04 3.10 18.09
C TYR A 166 -7.13 2.41 17.28
N LEU A 167 -7.00 1.10 17.12
CA LEU A 167 -7.95 0.25 16.39
C LEU A 167 -8.12 -1.07 17.15
N SER A 168 -9.26 -1.72 16.97
CA SER A 168 -9.41 -3.15 17.24
C SER A 168 -8.67 -4.00 16.20
N TYR A 169 -8.56 -5.31 16.49
CA TYR A 169 -8.01 -6.29 15.56
C TYR A 169 -8.79 -6.32 14.24
N GLU A 170 -10.12 -6.26 14.35
CA GLU A 170 -11.05 -6.29 13.23
C GLU A 170 -10.98 -5.01 12.39
N GLU A 171 -11.03 -3.84 13.03
CA GLU A 171 -10.92 -2.54 12.34
C GLU A 171 -9.57 -2.41 11.63
N HIS A 172 -8.48 -2.87 12.24
CA HIS A 172 -7.18 -2.88 11.59
C HIS A 172 -7.19 -3.66 10.29
N ASP A 173 -7.66 -4.91 10.32
CA ASP A 173 -7.65 -5.77 9.14
C ASP A 173 -8.61 -5.26 8.06
N GLU A 174 -9.74 -4.67 8.45
CA GLU A 174 -10.63 -3.99 7.53
C GLU A 174 -9.97 -2.77 6.86
N VAL A 175 -9.39 -1.86 7.64
CA VAL A 175 -8.73 -0.64 7.14
C VAL A 175 -7.56 -0.98 6.21
N THR A 176 -6.74 -1.96 6.58
CA THR A 176 -5.60 -2.40 5.74
C THR A 176 -6.07 -3.07 4.46
N ALA A 177 -7.11 -3.92 4.50
CA ALA A 177 -7.70 -4.49 3.29
C ALA A 177 -8.27 -3.39 2.37
N ASN A 178 -9.09 -2.49 2.92
CA ASN A 178 -9.77 -1.43 2.18
C ASN A 178 -8.81 -0.46 1.47
N THR A 179 -7.58 -0.30 1.97
CA THR A 179 -6.58 0.60 1.39
C THR A 179 -5.62 -0.10 0.42
N GLN A 180 -5.51 -1.43 0.47
CA GLN A 180 -4.44 -2.16 -0.22
C GLN A 180 -4.92 -3.32 -1.10
N ALA A 181 -5.91 -4.10 -0.69
CA ALA A 181 -6.22 -5.40 -1.29
C ALA A 181 -6.65 -5.28 -2.77
N VAL A 182 -7.64 -4.45 -3.07
CA VAL A 182 -8.15 -4.22 -4.44
C VAL A 182 -7.06 -3.65 -5.34
N THR A 183 -6.27 -2.71 -4.81
CA THR A 183 -5.16 -2.09 -5.52
C THR A 183 -4.09 -3.11 -5.89
N HIS A 184 -3.67 -3.95 -4.94
CA HIS A 184 -2.72 -5.02 -5.22
C HIS A 184 -3.26 -6.01 -6.26
N ALA A 185 -4.52 -6.42 -6.14
CA ALA A 185 -5.13 -7.31 -7.11
C ALA A 185 -5.12 -6.69 -8.52
N ALA A 186 -5.42 -5.40 -8.65
CA ALA A 186 -5.37 -4.70 -9.93
C ALA A 186 -3.97 -4.74 -10.56
N PHE A 187 -2.94 -4.35 -9.82
CA PHE A 187 -1.59 -4.21 -10.37
C PHE A 187 -0.80 -5.53 -10.47
N LEU A 188 -1.10 -6.53 -9.63
CA LEU A 188 -0.64 -7.90 -9.86
C LEU A 188 -1.26 -8.49 -11.14
N SER A 189 -2.54 -8.25 -11.36
CA SER A 189 -3.20 -8.69 -12.61
C SER A 189 -2.60 -7.99 -13.83
N MET A 190 -2.29 -6.71 -13.70
CA MET A 190 -1.66 -5.90 -14.74
C MET A 190 -0.28 -6.45 -15.14
N GLY A 191 0.62 -6.67 -14.18
CA GLY A 191 1.95 -7.21 -14.51
C GLY A 191 1.90 -8.64 -15.06
N THR A 192 0.97 -9.47 -14.56
CA THR A 192 0.77 -10.82 -15.09
C THR A 192 0.28 -10.79 -16.54
N ALA A 193 -0.64 -9.88 -16.87
CA ALA A 193 -1.12 -9.69 -18.24
C ALA A 193 0.03 -9.27 -19.17
N TRP A 194 0.87 -8.31 -18.77
CA TRP A 194 2.02 -7.87 -19.58
C TRP A 194 3.05 -8.98 -19.80
N LYS A 195 3.34 -9.77 -18.75
CA LYS A 195 4.21 -10.94 -18.85
C LYS A 195 3.66 -11.97 -19.83
N ASN A 196 2.36 -12.27 -19.78
CA ASN A 196 1.73 -13.23 -20.70
C ASN A 196 1.68 -12.71 -22.13
N SER A 197 1.46 -11.40 -22.31
CA SER A 197 1.59 -10.71 -23.60
C SER A 197 3.04 -10.58 -24.08
N SER A 198 4.03 -10.98 -23.26
CA SER A 198 5.47 -10.85 -23.53
C SER A 198 5.88 -9.45 -24.01
N SER A 199 5.29 -8.42 -23.40
CA SER A 199 5.49 -7.03 -23.83
C SER A 199 5.68 -6.08 -22.65
N TYR A 200 6.42 -5.01 -22.90
CA TYR A 200 6.54 -3.85 -22.02
C TYR A 200 5.69 -2.72 -22.62
N PRO A 201 4.47 -2.46 -22.12
CA PRO A 201 3.55 -1.57 -22.82
C PRO A 201 4.07 -0.13 -23.00
N TRP A 202 4.91 0.34 -22.08
CA TRP A 202 5.58 1.66 -22.14
C TRP A 202 6.67 1.76 -23.21
N GLU A 203 7.15 0.64 -23.76
CA GLU A 203 8.03 0.65 -24.95
C GLU A 203 7.22 0.86 -26.24
N THR A 204 5.89 0.79 -26.15
CA THR A 204 4.99 1.12 -27.26
C THR A 204 4.44 2.54 -27.07
N ALA A 205 4.20 3.26 -28.17
CA ALA A 205 3.64 4.63 -28.15
C ALA A 205 2.25 4.75 -27.49
N ARG A 206 1.67 3.63 -26.99
CA ARG A 206 0.33 3.54 -26.42
C ARG A 206 0.26 3.91 -24.93
N TYR A 207 1.38 3.82 -24.19
CA TYR A 207 1.42 3.98 -22.72
C TYR A 207 2.30 5.16 -22.28
N VAL A 208 2.12 6.31 -22.92
CA VAL A 208 2.93 7.52 -22.69
C VAL A 208 2.22 8.62 -21.90
N SER A 209 0.93 8.45 -21.57
CA SER A 209 0.18 9.42 -20.78
C SER A 209 0.48 9.28 -19.28
N GLY A 210 0.31 10.37 -18.52
CA GLY A 210 0.68 10.43 -17.11
C GLY A 210 -0.02 9.38 -16.23
N ILE A 211 -1.28 9.01 -16.55
CA ILE A 211 -1.99 7.93 -15.85
C ILE A 211 -1.34 6.55 -16.09
N GLU A 212 -0.82 6.31 -17.30
CA GLU A 212 -0.15 5.06 -17.66
C GLU A 212 1.19 4.93 -16.95
N VAL A 213 1.97 6.01 -16.89
CA VAL A 213 3.25 6.04 -16.17
C VAL A 213 3.06 5.69 -14.69
N VAL A 214 2.04 6.24 -14.04
CA VAL A 214 1.73 5.91 -12.65
C VAL A 214 1.44 4.41 -12.52
N LYS A 215 0.58 3.85 -13.37
CA LYS A 215 0.25 2.42 -13.34
C LYS A 215 1.47 1.50 -13.55
N VAL A 216 2.37 1.87 -14.45
CA VAL A 216 3.65 1.16 -14.67
C VAL A 216 4.52 1.19 -13.41
N ASN A 217 4.73 2.37 -12.83
CA ASN A 217 5.55 2.52 -11.63
C ASN A 217 4.98 1.75 -10.43
N ILE A 218 3.65 1.75 -10.26
CA ILE A 218 3.00 0.97 -9.19
C ILE A 218 3.23 -0.53 -9.40
N THR A 219 3.01 -1.01 -10.62
CA THR A 219 3.18 -2.42 -10.98
C THR A 219 4.61 -2.88 -10.73
N LEU A 220 5.61 -2.15 -11.25
CA LEU A 220 7.02 -2.48 -11.07
C LEU A 220 7.45 -2.42 -9.60
N ARG A 221 6.93 -1.46 -8.83
CA ARG A 221 7.19 -1.37 -7.39
C ARG A 221 6.69 -2.60 -6.65
N ILE A 222 5.47 -3.07 -6.95
CA ILE A 222 4.92 -4.28 -6.34
C ILE A 222 5.81 -5.48 -6.67
N TYR A 223 6.16 -5.68 -7.93
CA TYR A 223 6.97 -6.84 -8.35
C TYR A 223 8.45 -6.79 -7.92
N SER A 224 8.99 -5.61 -7.58
CA SER A 224 10.33 -5.45 -7.00
C SER A 224 10.42 -5.77 -5.51
N ALA A 225 9.28 -5.87 -4.82
CA ALA A 225 9.23 -6.15 -3.39
C ALA A 225 9.12 -7.66 -3.11
N LYS A 226 9.36 -8.06 -1.86
CA LYS A 226 9.31 -9.46 -1.43
C LYS A 226 7.87 -9.99 -1.47
N TRP A 227 7.64 -11.12 -2.16
CA TRP A 227 6.31 -11.69 -2.40
C TRP A 227 5.49 -11.93 -1.11
N HIS A 228 6.16 -12.38 -0.04
CA HIS A 228 5.51 -12.79 1.20
C HIS A 228 4.85 -11.61 1.94
N VAL A 229 5.26 -10.37 1.68
CA VAL A 229 4.63 -9.17 2.23
C VAL A 229 3.19 -9.04 1.72
N TYR A 230 2.98 -9.30 0.42
CA TYR A 230 1.65 -9.20 -0.20
C TYR A 230 0.84 -10.48 -0.03
N ALA A 231 1.49 -11.64 -0.06
CA ALA A 231 0.84 -12.93 0.17
C ALA A 231 0.21 -12.98 1.56
N GLY A 232 0.91 -12.50 2.60
CA GLY A 232 0.37 -12.44 3.96
C GLY A 232 -0.96 -11.68 4.01
N LEU A 233 -1.00 -10.45 3.47
CA LEU A 233 -2.23 -9.66 3.39
C LEU A 233 -3.32 -10.38 2.60
N ALA A 234 -3.02 -10.84 1.38
CA ALA A 234 -4.02 -11.42 0.50
C ALA A 234 -4.60 -12.75 1.00
N LEU A 235 -3.77 -13.60 1.62
CA LEU A 235 -4.14 -14.97 2.00
C LEU A 235 -4.65 -15.08 3.45
N LEU A 236 -4.22 -14.19 4.35
CA LEU A 236 -4.55 -14.29 5.77
C LEU A 236 -5.61 -13.28 6.23
N ASN A 237 -5.80 -12.17 5.52
CA ASN A 237 -6.83 -11.19 5.86
C ASN A 237 -8.19 -11.59 5.26
N PRO A 238 -9.23 -11.87 6.07
CA PRO A 238 -10.54 -12.29 5.58
C PRO A 238 -11.22 -11.24 4.68
N SER A 239 -11.09 -9.95 5.03
CA SER A 239 -11.65 -8.84 4.26
C SER A 239 -10.97 -8.71 2.91
N ALA A 240 -9.66 -8.96 2.82
CA ALA A 240 -8.93 -8.95 1.56
C ALA A 240 -9.44 -10.03 0.58
N LYS A 241 -9.76 -11.24 1.05
CA LYS A 241 -10.30 -12.31 0.19
C LYS A 241 -11.61 -11.91 -0.48
N ILE A 242 -12.54 -11.34 0.29
CA ILE A 242 -13.84 -10.85 -0.21
C ILE A 242 -13.61 -9.77 -1.28
N GLN A 243 -12.71 -8.82 -0.99
CA GLN A 243 -12.38 -7.73 -1.90
C GLN A 243 -11.77 -8.21 -3.21
N ILE A 244 -10.86 -9.17 -3.17
CA ILE A 244 -10.17 -9.66 -4.36
C ILE A 244 -11.11 -10.49 -5.24
N GLN A 245 -11.98 -11.29 -4.63
CA GLN A 245 -13.04 -12.01 -5.34
C GLN A 245 -14.02 -11.05 -6.01
N GLN A 246 -14.48 -10.02 -5.29
CA GLN A 246 -15.37 -9.01 -5.86
C GLN A 246 -14.67 -8.20 -6.94
N TYR A 247 -13.39 -7.87 -6.80
CA TYR A 247 -12.61 -7.18 -7.82
C TYR A 247 -12.55 -7.99 -9.12
N SER A 248 -12.22 -9.27 -9.02
CA SER A 248 -12.21 -10.19 -10.18
C SER A 248 -13.56 -10.27 -10.87
N LYS A 249 -14.65 -10.29 -10.09
CA LYS A 249 -16.02 -10.22 -10.60
C LYS A 249 -16.32 -8.89 -11.29
N SER A 250 -15.93 -7.76 -10.70
CA SER A 250 -16.09 -6.42 -11.28
C SER A 250 -15.34 -6.29 -12.61
N VAL A 251 -14.08 -6.74 -12.68
CA VAL A 251 -13.30 -6.80 -13.93
C VAL A 251 -14.03 -7.62 -14.99
N THR A 252 -14.47 -8.83 -14.63
CA THR A 252 -15.15 -9.76 -15.56
C THR A 252 -16.46 -9.17 -16.07
N GLU A 253 -17.29 -8.60 -15.20
CA GLU A 253 -18.61 -8.09 -15.56
C GLU A 253 -18.53 -6.81 -16.38
N LEU A 254 -17.62 -5.88 -16.04
CA LEU A 254 -17.39 -4.69 -16.86
C LEU A 254 -16.89 -5.08 -18.25
N PHE A 255 -15.94 -6.02 -18.33
CA PHE A 255 -15.43 -6.50 -19.62
C PHE A 255 -16.52 -7.16 -20.47
N LYS A 256 -17.45 -7.91 -19.87
CA LYS A 256 -18.62 -8.46 -20.59
C LYS A 256 -19.49 -7.36 -21.20
N LEU A 257 -19.78 -6.30 -20.45
CA LEU A 257 -20.54 -5.15 -20.98
C LEU A 257 -19.80 -4.48 -22.15
N MET A 258 -18.47 -4.38 -22.05
CA MET A 258 -17.62 -3.82 -23.11
C MET A 258 -17.65 -4.65 -24.40
N VAL A 259 -17.61 -5.99 -24.32
CA VAL A 259 -17.60 -6.86 -25.52
C VAL A 259 -19.00 -7.06 -26.12
N GLU A 260 -20.04 -6.99 -25.29
CA GLU A 260 -21.45 -7.05 -25.72
C GLU A 260 -21.96 -5.68 -26.24
N ASN A 261 -21.13 -4.64 -26.18
CA ASN A 261 -21.47 -3.27 -26.56
C ASN A 261 -22.71 -2.72 -25.82
N LYS A 262 -22.87 -3.09 -24.55
CA LYS A 262 -23.96 -2.65 -23.66
C LYS A 262 -23.67 -1.26 -23.08
N GLN A 263 -23.72 -0.26 -23.93
CA GLN A 263 -23.29 1.11 -23.62
C GLN A 263 -24.03 1.71 -22.42
N LYS A 264 -25.36 1.58 -22.36
CA LYS A 264 -26.16 2.19 -21.30
C LYS A 264 -25.84 1.56 -19.95
N GLU A 265 -25.82 0.24 -19.88
CA GLU A 265 -25.51 -0.52 -18.66
C GLU A 265 -24.09 -0.25 -18.16
N LEU A 266 -23.12 -0.16 -19.07
CA LEU A 266 -21.74 0.20 -18.72
C LEU A 266 -21.66 1.61 -18.14
N GLN A 267 -22.28 2.58 -18.80
CA GLN A 267 -22.33 3.97 -18.31
C GLN A 267 -22.98 4.04 -16.93
N ASP A 268 -24.20 3.51 -16.78
CA ASP A 268 -24.95 3.60 -15.54
C ASP A 268 -24.15 2.99 -14.37
N ARG A 269 -23.53 1.83 -14.59
CA ARG A 269 -22.70 1.16 -13.58
C ARG A 269 -21.46 1.96 -13.17
N VAL A 270 -20.73 2.55 -14.13
CA VAL A 270 -19.52 3.35 -13.86
C VAL A 270 -19.88 4.66 -13.15
N TRP A 271 -20.93 5.34 -13.61
CA TRP A 271 -21.39 6.60 -13.00
C TRP A 271 -22.00 6.40 -11.61
N GLU A 272 -22.76 5.33 -11.38
CA GLU A 272 -23.25 4.95 -10.05
C GLU A 272 -22.08 4.70 -9.09
N SER A 273 -21.03 4.03 -9.56
CA SER A 273 -19.84 3.75 -8.76
C SER A 273 -19.06 5.03 -8.41
N ARG A 274 -18.99 5.99 -9.34
CA ARG A 274 -18.45 7.32 -9.06
C ARG A 274 -19.20 8.00 -7.92
N GLU A 275 -20.52 8.02 -7.99
CA GLU A 275 -21.35 8.70 -6.99
C GLU A 275 -21.27 8.03 -5.62
N LYS A 276 -21.31 6.70 -5.56
CA LYS A 276 -21.23 5.96 -4.28
C LYS A 276 -19.89 6.09 -3.56
N VAL A 277 -18.78 6.08 -4.32
CA VAL A 277 -17.43 6.11 -3.75
C VAL A 277 -16.97 7.53 -3.45
N PHE A 278 -17.27 8.49 -4.33
CA PHE A 278 -16.74 9.85 -4.25
C PHE A 278 -17.79 10.91 -3.88
N GLY A 279 -19.08 10.60 -3.95
CA GLY A 279 -20.17 11.57 -3.77
C GLY A 279 -20.36 12.53 -4.96
N TRP A 280 -19.67 12.30 -6.08
CA TRP A 280 -19.71 13.22 -7.23
C TRP A 280 -20.78 12.82 -8.26
N LYS A 281 -21.69 13.74 -8.56
CA LYS A 281 -22.79 13.55 -9.52
C LYS A 281 -22.32 13.56 -10.97
N LYS A 282 -22.94 12.74 -11.82
CA LYS A 282 -22.59 12.51 -13.24
C LYS A 282 -22.25 13.75 -14.08
N ASN A 283 -22.93 14.88 -13.85
CA ASN A 283 -22.78 16.10 -14.66
C ASN A 283 -21.97 17.21 -13.96
N GLN A 284 -21.22 16.88 -12.91
CA GLN A 284 -20.49 17.87 -12.11
C GLN A 284 -19.09 17.35 -11.83
N ASP A 285 -18.10 18.10 -12.30
CA ASP A 285 -16.74 18.00 -11.79
C ASP A 285 -16.72 18.66 -10.40
N PRO A 286 -16.05 18.05 -9.40
CA PRO A 286 -15.95 18.66 -8.08
C PRO A 286 -15.16 19.97 -8.15
N PRO A 287 -15.52 20.99 -7.35
CA PRO A 287 -14.85 22.29 -7.40
C PRO A 287 -13.34 22.15 -7.17
N SER A 288 -12.56 22.90 -7.95
CA SER A 288 -11.09 22.96 -7.80
C SER A 288 -10.72 23.75 -6.54
N SER A 289 -9.85 23.21 -5.70
CA SER A 289 -9.37 23.85 -4.46
C SER A 289 -8.57 25.15 -4.66
N SER A 290 -8.29 25.53 -5.91
CA SER A 290 -7.65 26.80 -6.25
C SER A 290 -8.56 28.04 -6.17
N SER A 291 -9.84 27.90 -5.83
CA SER A 291 -10.80 29.02 -5.77
C SER A 291 -11.40 29.32 -4.40
N SER A 292 -10.94 28.71 -3.31
CA SER A 292 -11.42 28.99 -1.94
C SER A 292 -10.56 30.03 -1.21
N SER A 293 -10.49 31.22 -1.79
CA SER A 293 -10.44 32.47 -1.02
C SER A 293 -11.58 33.31 -1.58
N THR A 294 -12.78 33.27 -1.01
CA THR A 294 -13.31 34.33 -0.14
C THR A 294 -14.74 33.94 0.29
N SER A 295 -15.18 34.41 1.47
CA SER A 295 -16.56 34.59 1.97
C SER A 295 -17.19 33.57 2.94
N SER A 296 -17.00 33.89 4.23
CA SER A 296 -18.02 34.11 5.28
C SER A 296 -19.33 33.30 5.30
N SER A 297 -19.43 32.48 6.36
CA SER A 297 -20.57 32.30 7.28
C SER A 297 -21.99 32.59 6.78
N SER A 298 -22.78 31.53 6.61
CA SER A 298 -24.13 31.46 7.16
C SER A 298 -24.57 29.99 7.31
N SER A 299 -25.21 29.74 8.44
CA SER A 299 -25.64 28.44 8.95
C SER A 299 -26.90 27.91 8.26
N SER A 300 -26.86 26.67 7.79
CA SER A 300 -28.00 25.76 7.86
C SER A 300 -27.54 24.30 7.81
N SER A 301 -28.17 23.49 8.65
CA SER A 301 -27.89 22.09 8.91
C SER A 301 -28.19 21.21 7.69
N SER A 302 -27.16 20.69 7.05
CA SER A 302 -27.18 19.55 6.14
C SER A 302 -25.81 18.88 6.20
N GLU A 303 -25.78 17.56 6.19
CA GLU A 303 -24.61 16.70 6.44
C GLU A 303 -23.33 17.22 5.78
N ASN A 304 -22.34 17.55 6.61
CA ASN A 304 -21.05 18.11 6.22
C ASN A 304 -20.24 17.10 5.39
N HIS A 305 -20.49 17.01 4.09
CA HIS A 305 -19.48 16.52 3.14
C HIS A 305 -18.48 17.66 2.93
N GLN A 306 -17.51 17.78 3.84
CA GLN A 306 -16.38 18.70 3.64
C GLN A 306 -15.68 18.33 2.32
N ILE A 307 -15.68 19.28 1.39
CA ILE A 307 -15.02 19.15 0.08
C ILE A 307 -13.51 19.04 0.34
N ARG A 308 -12.95 17.85 0.17
CA ARG A 308 -11.55 17.52 0.44
C ARG A 308 -10.67 17.88 -0.76
N ASP A 309 -9.44 18.30 -0.48
CA ASP A 309 -8.41 18.47 -1.50
C ASP A 309 -8.07 17.14 -2.20
N PRO A 310 -7.92 17.13 -3.53
CA PRO A 310 -7.56 15.94 -4.30
C PRO A 310 -6.24 15.35 -3.85
N ILE A 311 -6.09 14.02 -3.87
CA ILE A 311 -4.82 13.38 -3.49
C ILE A 311 -3.71 13.71 -4.51
N LEU A 312 -4.05 13.72 -5.80
CA LEU A 312 -3.15 14.12 -6.89
C LEU A 312 -3.60 15.49 -7.41
N LEU A 313 -2.80 16.51 -7.10
CA LEU A 313 -3.22 17.90 -7.23
C LEU A 313 -3.04 18.52 -8.63
N SER A 314 -2.31 17.89 -9.56
CA SER A 314 -2.22 18.47 -10.92
C SER A 314 -1.79 17.50 -12.02
N GLU A 315 -2.35 17.71 -13.21
CA GLU A 315 -1.88 17.11 -14.47
C GLU A 315 -0.40 17.36 -14.70
N LYS A 316 0.12 18.54 -14.30
CA LYS A 316 1.52 18.92 -14.43
C LYS A 316 2.52 17.93 -13.84
N ILE A 317 2.17 17.23 -12.76
CA ILE A 317 3.05 16.23 -12.14
C ILE A 317 2.97 14.91 -12.88
N LEU A 318 1.76 14.51 -13.28
CA LEU A 318 1.59 13.35 -14.14
C LEU A 318 2.32 13.54 -15.47
N ASP A 319 2.32 14.77 -15.99
CA ASP A 319 3.03 15.19 -17.20
C ASP A 319 4.55 15.29 -17.02
N GLU A 320 5.05 15.74 -15.86
CA GLU A 320 6.48 15.77 -15.53
C GLU A 320 7.12 14.38 -15.63
N PHE A 321 6.34 13.35 -15.31
CA PHE A 321 6.78 11.96 -15.36
C PHE A 321 6.36 11.22 -16.64
N SER A 322 5.61 11.85 -17.55
CA SER A 322 5.21 11.25 -18.82
C SER A 322 6.43 10.79 -19.63
N LEU A 323 6.50 9.48 -19.92
CA LEU A 323 7.58 8.84 -20.64
C LEU A 323 7.43 9.11 -22.15
N GLY A 324 7.76 10.33 -22.59
CA GLY A 324 7.65 10.70 -24.00
C GLY A 324 8.29 12.04 -24.43
N GLY A 325 8.86 12.83 -23.52
CA GLY A 325 9.28 14.21 -23.84
C GLY A 325 10.78 14.52 -23.86
N SER A 326 11.66 13.63 -23.39
CA SER A 326 13.07 14.01 -23.13
C SER A 326 14.07 12.93 -23.52
N SER A 327 14.16 12.60 -24.80
CA SER A 327 15.40 12.05 -25.38
C SER A 327 15.50 12.48 -26.85
N ASN A 328 16.68 13.00 -27.22
CA ASN A 328 17.10 13.46 -28.57
C ASN A 328 16.85 14.92 -28.98
N LEU A 329 17.29 15.88 -28.18
CA LEU A 329 17.70 17.19 -28.71
C LEU A 329 19.08 17.55 -28.15
N ASN A 330 20.12 16.89 -28.67
CA ASN A 330 21.51 17.37 -28.63
C ASN A 330 22.35 16.59 -29.66
N SER A 331 22.15 16.88 -30.94
CA SER A 331 23.20 16.75 -31.96
C SER A 331 22.90 17.69 -33.11
N SER A 332 23.81 18.64 -33.31
CA SER A 332 23.83 19.67 -34.34
C SER A 332 24.08 19.10 -35.75
N SER A 333 23.31 19.56 -36.75
CA SER A 333 23.79 20.22 -37.98
C SER A 333 22.74 20.24 -39.12
N SER A 334 22.43 21.46 -39.56
CA SER A 334 22.05 21.94 -40.91
C SER A 334 21.26 21.06 -41.92
N SER A 335 20.10 21.61 -42.29
CA SER A 335 19.63 21.94 -43.66
C SER A 335 18.48 21.13 -44.30
N SER A 336 17.53 21.93 -44.82
CA SER A 336 16.43 21.67 -45.77
C SER A 336 15.18 20.90 -45.31
N SER A 337 14.07 21.63 -45.20
CA SER A 337 12.67 21.14 -45.23
C SER A 337 12.33 20.53 -46.60
N PRO A 338 11.30 19.66 -46.71
CA PRO A 338 9.91 20.16 -46.78
C PRO A 338 8.82 19.33 -46.05
N SER A 339 7.70 20.03 -45.84
CA SER A 339 6.30 19.56 -45.69
C SER A 339 5.87 18.73 -44.47
N ASN A 340 5.56 19.45 -43.39
CA ASN A 340 4.23 19.52 -42.74
C ASN A 340 3.31 18.29 -42.81
N GLU A 341 3.40 17.42 -41.80
CA GLU A 341 2.25 16.97 -40.99
C GLU A 341 2.69 16.99 -39.53
N GLY A 342 2.16 17.94 -38.76
CA GLY A 342 2.45 18.06 -37.33
C GLY A 342 1.80 16.92 -36.57
N VAL A 343 2.58 15.90 -36.23
CA VAL A 343 2.18 14.88 -35.24
C VAL A 343 2.06 15.60 -33.90
N ASN A 344 0.82 15.82 -33.49
CA ASN A 344 0.48 16.43 -32.21
C ASN A 344 0.85 15.43 -31.11
N VAL A 345 1.97 15.66 -30.42
CA VAL A 345 2.52 14.77 -29.36
C VAL A 345 1.59 14.65 -28.13
N ASN A 346 0.47 15.40 -28.10
CA ASN A 346 -0.51 15.39 -27.01
C ASN A 346 -1.78 14.54 -27.25
N SER A 347 -1.92 13.82 -28.38
CA SER A 347 -3.08 12.93 -28.56
C SER A 347 -2.77 11.53 -28.04
N SER A 348 -2.84 11.32 -26.71
CA SER A 348 -2.79 9.96 -26.16
C SER A 348 -3.97 9.16 -26.72
N THR A 349 -3.72 7.95 -27.23
CA THR A 349 -4.79 7.06 -27.67
C THR A 349 -5.77 6.79 -26.52
N PRO A 350 -7.09 6.91 -26.73
CA PRO A 350 -8.09 6.61 -25.70
C PRO A 350 -7.90 5.19 -25.13
N ASN A 351 -7.94 5.05 -23.80
CA ASN A 351 -7.76 3.79 -23.09
C ASN A 351 -8.98 3.51 -22.21
N SER A 352 -9.43 2.25 -22.15
CA SER A 352 -10.59 1.84 -21.34
C SER A 352 -10.35 2.05 -19.84
N HIS A 353 -9.08 1.98 -19.42
CA HIS A 353 -8.63 1.93 -18.04
C HIS A 353 -9.43 0.91 -17.21
N LEU A 354 -9.73 -0.25 -17.81
CA LEU A 354 -10.53 -1.33 -17.18
C LEU A 354 -10.06 -1.65 -15.75
N SER A 355 -8.74 -1.65 -15.52
CA SER A 355 -8.16 -1.85 -14.20
C SER A 355 -8.71 -0.89 -13.14
N LEU A 356 -8.81 0.41 -13.46
CA LEU A 356 -9.27 1.47 -12.55
C LEU A 356 -10.79 1.53 -12.47
N LEU A 357 -11.49 1.33 -13.59
CA LEU A 357 -12.97 1.23 -13.59
C LEU A 357 -13.44 0.09 -12.67
N ALA A 358 -12.77 -1.06 -12.75
CA ALA A 358 -13.08 -2.21 -11.90
C ALA A 358 -12.72 -1.98 -10.43
N MET A 359 -11.69 -1.17 -10.12
CA MET A 359 -11.34 -0.85 -8.72
C MET A 359 -12.48 -0.06 -8.08
N VAL A 360 -12.97 0.99 -8.75
CA VAL A 360 -14.05 1.84 -8.22
C VAL A 360 -15.38 1.09 -8.21
N ASP A 361 -15.69 0.26 -9.21
CA ASP A 361 -16.86 -0.62 -9.17
C ASP A 361 -16.80 -1.59 -7.99
N CYS A 362 -15.65 -2.22 -7.74
CA CYS A 362 -15.46 -3.11 -6.60
C CYS A 362 -15.70 -2.39 -5.26
N TRP A 363 -15.14 -1.20 -5.08
CA TRP A 363 -15.35 -0.39 -3.88
C TRP A 363 -16.83 -0.02 -3.71
N SER A 364 -17.49 0.41 -4.79
CA SER A 364 -18.92 0.71 -4.83
C SER A 364 -19.79 -0.49 -4.41
N LYS A 365 -19.49 -1.69 -4.93
CA LYS A 365 -20.25 -2.92 -4.60
C LYS A 365 -20.08 -3.38 -3.16
N LEU A 366 -18.93 -3.08 -2.54
CA LEU A 366 -18.63 -3.45 -1.16
C LEU A 366 -18.90 -2.33 -0.15
N GLY A 367 -19.35 -1.15 -0.61
CA GLY A 367 -19.53 0.02 0.26
C GLY A 367 -18.21 0.55 0.85
N ILE A 368 -17.09 0.27 0.20
CA ILE A 368 -15.76 0.69 0.68
C ILE A 368 -15.51 2.14 0.27
N ARG A 369 -15.05 2.94 1.22
CA ARG A 369 -14.58 4.32 1.02
C ARG A 369 -13.08 4.40 1.35
N PRO A 370 -12.19 4.11 0.38
CA PRO A 370 -10.75 4.02 0.65
C PRO A 370 -10.15 5.31 1.22
N TYR A 371 -10.71 6.46 0.86
CA TYR A 371 -10.23 7.80 1.27
C TYR A 371 -10.43 8.09 2.74
N GLU A 372 -11.52 7.58 3.35
CA GLU A 372 -11.78 7.69 4.78
C GLU A 372 -10.76 6.83 5.54
N HIS A 373 -10.47 5.62 5.06
CA HIS A 373 -9.46 4.75 5.65
C HIS A 373 -8.02 5.26 5.46
N LEU A 374 -7.75 6.02 4.39
CA LEU A 374 -6.47 6.71 4.18
C LEU A 374 -6.19 7.82 5.20
N THR A 375 -7.19 8.47 5.80
CA THR A 375 -6.92 9.47 6.86
C THR A 375 -6.42 8.80 8.13
N VAL A 376 -6.87 7.58 8.39
CA VAL A 376 -6.50 6.77 9.55
C VAL A 376 -5.09 6.20 9.35
N ALA A 377 -4.89 5.46 8.25
CA ALA A 377 -3.75 4.56 8.02
C ALA A 377 -3.00 4.82 6.70
N GLY A 378 -3.22 5.97 6.06
CA GLY A 378 -2.66 6.26 4.74
C GLY A 378 -1.14 6.45 4.76
N THR A 379 -0.48 5.79 3.82
CA THR A 379 0.92 6.05 3.47
C THR A 379 0.96 6.82 2.15
N PRO A 380 2.04 7.57 1.86
CA PRO A 380 2.21 8.27 0.57
C PRO A 380 2.07 7.34 -0.65
N VAL A 381 2.45 6.08 -0.49
CA VAL A 381 2.31 5.04 -1.52
C VAL A 381 0.84 4.72 -1.77
N PHE A 382 0.06 4.47 -0.72
CA PHE A 382 -1.37 4.16 -0.87
C PHE A 382 -2.17 5.35 -1.39
N MET A 383 -1.76 6.56 -1.00
CA MET A 383 -2.30 7.80 -1.55
C MET A 383 -2.07 7.89 -3.06
N LEU A 384 -0.86 7.64 -3.56
CA LEU A 384 -0.59 7.61 -5.01
C LEU A 384 -1.51 6.59 -5.73
N TRP A 385 -1.67 5.41 -5.15
CA TRP A 385 -2.44 4.34 -5.78
C TRP A 385 -3.94 4.58 -5.82
N ILE A 386 -4.50 5.20 -4.79
CA ILE A 386 -5.92 5.56 -4.74
C ILE A 386 -6.16 6.86 -5.53
N GLY A 387 -5.18 7.77 -5.55
CA GLY A 387 -5.22 9.03 -6.29
C GLY A 387 -5.29 8.85 -7.80
N VAL A 388 -4.71 7.79 -8.38
CA VAL A 388 -4.83 7.56 -9.84
C VAL A 388 -6.26 7.19 -10.25
N ALA A 389 -6.99 6.45 -9.41
CA ALA A 389 -8.41 6.18 -9.62
C ALA A 389 -9.24 7.46 -9.43
N GLU A 390 -8.92 8.25 -8.39
CA GLU A 390 -9.54 9.56 -8.17
C GLU A 390 -9.40 10.47 -9.40
N TYR A 391 -8.19 10.57 -9.95
CA TYR A 391 -7.89 11.42 -11.10
C TYR A 391 -8.76 11.09 -12.30
N LEU A 392 -8.88 9.81 -12.66
CA LEU A 392 -9.74 9.36 -13.76
C LEU A 392 -11.22 9.67 -13.50
N PHE A 393 -11.70 9.42 -12.28
CA PHE A 393 -13.10 9.59 -11.92
C PHE A 393 -13.49 11.04 -11.63
N ARG A 394 -12.52 11.92 -11.36
CA ARG A 394 -12.79 13.32 -11.07
C ARG A 394 -13.29 14.06 -12.30
N SER A 395 -12.62 13.87 -13.44
CA SER A 395 -12.97 14.52 -14.71
C SER A 395 -14.06 13.75 -15.44
N THR A 396 -15.20 14.41 -15.64
CA THR A 396 -16.31 13.85 -16.43
C THR A 396 -15.91 13.58 -17.88
N SER A 397 -15.01 14.38 -18.46
CA SER A 397 -14.54 14.19 -19.84
C SER A 397 -13.60 12.99 -19.97
N LEU A 398 -12.64 12.83 -19.05
CA LEU A 398 -11.74 11.67 -19.03
C LEU A 398 -12.52 10.37 -18.81
N LEU A 399 -13.46 10.36 -17.86
CA LEU A 399 -14.27 9.17 -17.58
C LEU A 399 -15.18 8.81 -18.76
N SER A 400 -15.78 9.81 -19.43
CA SER A 400 -16.57 9.58 -20.65
C SER A 400 -15.72 9.03 -21.80
N SER A 401 -14.51 9.56 -21.97
CA SER A 401 -13.54 9.06 -22.96
C SER A 401 -13.14 7.61 -22.68
N ALA A 402 -12.89 7.27 -21.41
CA ALA A 402 -12.57 5.90 -21.00
C ALA A 402 -13.72 4.93 -21.28
N ILE A 403 -14.97 5.31 -20.97
CA ILE A 403 -16.16 4.50 -21.31
C ILE A 403 -16.29 4.32 -22.82
N GLN A 404 -16.07 5.39 -23.60
CA GLN A 404 -16.15 5.31 -25.06
C GLN A 404 -15.05 4.42 -25.64
N ALA A 405 -13.82 4.53 -25.15
CA ALA A 405 -12.71 3.64 -25.50
C ALA A 405 -13.04 2.20 -25.14
N ALA A 406 -13.63 1.95 -23.97
CA ALA A 406 -14.03 0.61 -23.53
C ALA A 406 -15.03 -0.07 -24.48
N LEU A 407 -15.87 0.70 -25.19
CA LEU A 407 -16.83 0.19 -26.17
C LEU A 407 -16.25 0.08 -27.58
N SER A 408 -15.51 1.09 -28.01
CA SER A 408 -15.12 1.27 -29.42
C SER A 408 -13.69 0.81 -29.72
N ASP A 409 -12.80 0.77 -28.73
CA ASP A 409 -11.41 0.43 -28.96
C ASP A 409 -11.21 -1.09 -29.12
N ARG A 410 -10.50 -1.42 -30.19
CA ARG A 410 -10.08 -2.77 -30.55
C ARG A 410 -8.58 -2.98 -30.36
N ILE A 411 -7.81 -1.91 -30.16
CA ILE A 411 -6.35 -1.96 -30.01
C ILE A 411 -5.98 -2.47 -28.61
N HIS A 412 -6.58 -1.94 -27.54
CA HIS A 412 -6.32 -2.41 -26.17
C HIS A 412 -7.17 -3.64 -25.78
N ARG A 413 -8.08 -4.09 -26.64
CA ARG A 413 -8.98 -5.22 -26.32
C ARG A 413 -8.23 -6.53 -26.00
N PRO A 414 -7.16 -6.91 -26.73
CA PRO A 414 -6.37 -8.09 -26.37
C PRO A 414 -5.72 -7.95 -25.00
N ASP A 415 -5.23 -6.75 -24.65
CA ASP A 415 -4.63 -6.48 -23.34
C ASP A 415 -5.68 -6.56 -22.22
N ASP A 416 -6.89 -6.07 -22.46
CA ASP A 416 -8.03 -6.21 -21.54
C ASP A 416 -8.40 -7.68 -21.29
N ILE A 417 -8.29 -8.56 -22.30
CA ILE A 417 -8.54 -10.01 -22.15
C ILE A 417 -7.50 -10.64 -21.23
N GLU A 418 -6.21 -10.40 -21.50
CA GLU A 418 -5.12 -10.90 -20.64
C GLU A 418 -5.27 -10.38 -19.20
N PHE A 419 -5.71 -9.13 -19.04
CA PHE A 419 -6.00 -8.56 -17.73
C PHE A 419 -7.14 -9.29 -17.00
N VAL A 420 -8.25 -9.57 -17.68
CA VAL A 420 -9.39 -10.31 -17.09
C VAL A 420 -8.98 -11.73 -16.69
N VAL A 421 -8.22 -12.42 -17.54
CA VAL A 421 -7.69 -13.76 -17.24
C VAL A 421 -6.74 -13.72 -16.05
N ALA A 422 -5.84 -12.73 -15.99
CA ALA A 422 -4.92 -12.55 -14.88
C ALA A 422 -5.66 -12.27 -13.55
N ALA A 423 -6.68 -11.41 -13.56
CA ALA A 423 -7.49 -11.07 -12.40
C ALA A 423 -8.27 -12.27 -11.83
N ARG A 424 -8.77 -13.14 -12.71
CA ARG A 424 -9.37 -14.42 -12.32
C ARG A 424 -8.34 -15.35 -11.69
N GLY A 425 -7.19 -15.54 -12.35
CA GLY A 425 -6.14 -16.41 -11.83
C GLY A 425 -5.58 -15.98 -10.47
N TRP A 426 -5.45 -14.66 -10.21
CA TRP A 426 -5.07 -14.17 -8.88
C TRP A 426 -6.17 -14.42 -7.84
N SER A 427 -7.44 -14.18 -8.17
CA SER A 427 -8.55 -14.47 -7.27
C SER A 427 -8.66 -15.96 -6.92
N GLU A 428 -8.43 -16.85 -7.90
CA GLU A 428 -8.41 -18.30 -7.68
C GLU A 428 -7.24 -18.71 -6.78
N CYS A 429 -6.03 -18.23 -7.11
CA CYS A 429 -4.82 -18.46 -6.32
C CYS A 429 -5.03 -18.10 -4.84
N ILE A 430 -5.68 -16.96 -4.59
CA ILE A 430 -5.94 -16.47 -3.23
C ILE A 430 -7.05 -17.27 -2.53
N SER A 431 -8.08 -17.68 -3.27
CA SER A 431 -9.17 -18.50 -2.73
C SER A 431 -8.68 -19.87 -2.27
N PHE A 432 -7.65 -20.44 -2.92
CA PHE A 432 -7.04 -21.69 -2.48
C PHE A 432 -6.19 -21.55 -1.22
N GLY A 433 -5.74 -20.34 -0.86
CA GLY A 433 -4.96 -20.12 0.36
C GLY A 433 -3.54 -20.70 0.34
N ASN A 434 -3.00 -21.07 -0.83
CA ASN A 434 -1.70 -21.73 -0.95
C ASN A 434 -0.56 -20.72 -1.18
N PHE A 435 0.36 -20.64 -0.23
CA PHE A 435 1.52 -19.74 -0.27
C PHE A 435 2.52 -20.10 -1.39
N ASP A 436 2.78 -21.38 -1.64
CA ASP A 436 3.72 -21.82 -2.69
C ASP A 436 3.20 -21.45 -4.09
N LEU A 437 1.89 -21.63 -4.31
CA LEU A 437 1.25 -21.23 -5.56
C LEU A 437 1.32 -19.71 -5.77
N TYR A 438 1.08 -18.93 -4.71
CA TYR A 438 1.21 -17.48 -4.75
C TYR A 438 2.64 -17.07 -5.08
N GLN A 439 3.63 -17.64 -4.38
CA GLN A 439 5.05 -17.37 -4.58
C GLN A 439 5.44 -17.63 -6.03
N LYS A 440 5.15 -18.83 -6.56
CA LYS A 440 5.49 -19.20 -7.92
C LYS A 440 4.90 -18.22 -8.95
N ARG A 441 3.61 -17.90 -8.82
CA ARG A 441 2.92 -16.95 -9.71
C ARG A 441 3.56 -15.55 -9.66
N PHE A 442 3.88 -15.08 -8.45
CA PHE A 442 4.51 -13.78 -8.25
C PHE A 442 5.91 -13.74 -8.85
N GLU A 443 6.77 -14.71 -8.51
CA GLU A 443 8.17 -14.76 -8.91
C GLU A 443 8.34 -14.95 -10.42
N GLU A 444 7.51 -15.76 -11.07
CA GLU A 444 7.51 -15.87 -12.54
C GLU A 444 7.29 -14.51 -13.23
N THR A 445 6.44 -13.66 -12.66
CA THR A 445 6.16 -12.33 -13.21
C THR A 445 7.23 -11.32 -12.78
N SER A 446 7.71 -11.41 -11.54
CA SER A 446 8.82 -10.59 -11.04
C SER A 446 10.09 -10.79 -11.88
N ASN A 447 10.42 -12.05 -12.21
CA ASN A 447 11.59 -12.38 -13.03
C ASN A 447 11.52 -11.74 -14.43
N PHE A 448 10.34 -11.66 -15.04
CA PHE A 448 10.13 -10.97 -16.31
C PHE A 448 10.45 -9.46 -16.24
N PHE A 449 10.20 -8.82 -15.10
CA PHE A 449 10.49 -7.40 -14.87
C PHE A 449 11.86 -7.12 -14.26
N SER A 450 12.62 -8.15 -13.86
CA SER A 450 13.92 -7.97 -13.19
C SER A 450 14.88 -7.00 -13.90
N PRO A 451 14.98 -6.95 -15.25
CA PRO A 451 15.88 -6.02 -15.93
C PRO A 451 15.43 -4.56 -15.88
N ARG A 452 14.24 -4.27 -15.35
CA ARG A 452 13.60 -2.94 -15.33
C ARG A 452 13.49 -2.36 -13.91
N PHE A 453 13.79 -3.13 -12.87
CA PHE A 453 13.58 -2.70 -11.48
C PHE A 453 14.48 -1.53 -11.07
N GLU A 454 15.72 -1.45 -11.56
CA GLU A 454 16.62 -0.36 -11.16
C GLU A 454 16.10 1.01 -11.62
N GLU A 455 15.73 1.10 -12.90
CA GLU A 455 15.16 2.32 -13.49
C GLU A 455 13.83 2.70 -12.83
N ALA A 456 12.93 1.73 -12.66
CA ALA A 456 11.62 1.94 -12.04
C ALA A 456 11.73 2.39 -10.58
N THR A 457 12.72 1.88 -9.83
CA THR A 457 12.95 2.27 -8.44
C THR A 457 13.38 3.72 -8.35
N LYS A 458 14.27 4.18 -9.24
CA LYS A 458 14.72 5.57 -9.31
C LYS A 458 13.55 6.51 -9.65
N LEU A 459 12.74 6.16 -10.65
CA LEU A 459 11.58 6.95 -11.06
C LEU A 459 10.51 7.00 -9.97
N GLY A 460 10.10 5.86 -9.42
CA GLY A 460 9.10 5.77 -8.35
C GLY A 460 9.53 6.50 -7.08
N GLY A 461 10.83 6.50 -6.76
CA GLY A 461 11.39 7.27 -5.65
C GLY A 461 11.20 8.79 -5.83
N ARG A 462 11.45 9.31 -7.05
CA ARG A 462 11.22 10.73 -7.37
C ARG A 462 9.75 11.11 -7.28
N MET A 463 8.85 10.27 -7.79
CA MET A 463 7.40 10.53 -7.74
C MET A 463 6.87 10.61 -6.30
N ILE A 464 7.26 9.67 -5.44
CA ILE A 464 6.82 9.68 -4.03
C ILE A 464 7.34 10.90 -3.29
N LYS A 465 8.61 11.27 -3.52
CA LYS A 465 9.21 12.45 -2.91
C LYS A 465 8.44 13.72 -3.31
N ALA A 466 8.11 13.88 -4.59
CA ALA A 466 7.32 15.01 -5.07
C ALA A 466 5.94 15.11 -4.38
N ILE A 467 5.27 13.97 -4.17
CA ILE A 467 3.98 13.92 -3.45
C ILE A 467 4.14 14.30 -1.98
N GLN A 468 5.18 13.79 -1.30
CA GLN A 468 5.45 14.10 0.09
C GLN A 468 5.79 15.59 0.30
N ASP A 469 6.62 16.17 -0.58
CA ASP A 469 7.02 17.58 -0.49
C ASP A 469 5.81 18.52 -0.65
N MET A 470 4.87 18.18 -1.55
CA MET A 470 3.62 18.93 -1.70
C MET A 470 2.72 18.84 -0.46
N GLN A 471 2.54 17.65 0.10
CA GLN A 471 1.73 17.46 1.32
C GLN A 471 2.33 18.20 2.52
N ALA A 472 3.65 18.35 2.55
CA ALA A 472 4.36 19.14 3.56
C ALA A 472 4.32 20.67 3.29
N GLY A 473 3.66 21.12 2.21
CA GLY A 473 3.61 22.54 1.84
C GLY A 473 4.95 23.11 1.36
N LYS A 474 5.94 22.26 1.03
CA LYS A 474 7.22 22.70 0.49
C LYS A 474 7.08 22.91 -1.02
N LYS A 475 7.40 24.12 -1.49
CA LYS A 475 7.53 24.38 -2.94
C LYS A 475 8.61 23.45 -3.49
N THR A 476 8.25 22.61 -4.45
CA THR A 476 9.18 21.83 -5.27
C THR A 476 9.97 22.80 -6.13
N ASN A 477 11.08 23.33 -5.62
CA ASN A 477 12.07 23.96 -6.47
C ASN A 477 12.76 22.86 -7.26
N GLY A 478 12.49 22.80 -8.56
CA GLY A 478 13.27 22.01 -9.48
C GLY A 478 14.69 22.56 -9.53
N GLU A 479 15.58 21.95 -8.75
CA GLU A 479 17.02 22.04 -9.00
C GLU A 479 17.51 20.67 -9.46
N PRO A 480 18.23 20.60 -10.59
CA PRO A 480 18.86 19.37 -11.04
C PRO A 480 20.03 19.06 -10.10
N ASN A 481 19.90 18.02 -9.29
CA ASN A 481 21.04 17.50 -8.52
C ASN A 481 22.02 16.83 -9.50
N VAL A 482 23.00 17.62 -9.93
CA VAL A 482 24.29 17.15 -10.40
C VAL A 482 25.13 16.84 -9.17
N GLN A 483 25.21 15.56 -8.81
CA GLN A 483 26.39 14.78 -8.39
C GLN A 483 25.97 13.48 -7.71
#